data_AF-A0AAV8VG46-F1
#
_entry.id   AF-A0AAV8VG46-F1
#
_cell.length_a   1.000
_cell.length_b   1.000
_cell.length_c   1.000
_cell.angle_alpha   90.00
_cell.angle_beta   90.00
_cell.angle_gamma   90.00
#
_symmetry.space_group_name_H-M   'P 1'
#
loop_
_entity.id
_entity.type
_entity.pdbx_description
1 polymer ?
#
loop_
_entity_poly.entity_id
_entity_poly.type
_entity_poly.pdbx_seq_one_letter_code
_entity_poly.pdbx_strand_id
1 'polypeptide(L)'
;MLLFDENRYEIGGYVIDRIRNPGLTSIIKGYVSFNKNAAQFLQNSGWFLNNNEQSNIVDDNGNFNVVIDLSTIFGFCEDYRKIILNMRQELVLIRSNSDTNAIINSTENESVKVVLNKILWKMPHISVSDVERLKLVGYVARNVELEAAFRGWELHEYPLLQETQRHTWNIKTATQLEKPRFVIVGFHTDRKNKSNRNFSHFDHCNLINMKLYLNSEMFPYDNLNINFENNQIATLYDMYAKFQRSYYEKENEPIFTPSPPPLNCNLYN
;
A
#
# COMPACT_ATOMS: atom_id res chain seq x y z
N MET A 1 4.34 -0.32 -8.68
CA MET A 1 4.51 -1.74 -8.25
C MET A 1 3.53 -2.74 -8.87
N LEU A 2 2.62 -2.32 -9.76
CA LEU A 2 1.60 -3.17 -10.38
C LEU A 2 2.12 -4.27 -11.33
N LEU A 3 3.41 -4.26 -11.66
CA LEU A 3 4.07 -5.29 -12.46
C LEU A 3 4.34 -6.59 -11.67
N PHE A 4 4.26 -6.55 -10.34
CA PHE A 4 4.62 -7.65 -9.47
C PHE A 4 3.39 -8.20 -8.74
N ASP A 5 3.31 -9.51 -8.66
CA ASP A 5 2.22 -10.24 -7.99
C ASP A 5 2.55 -10.54 -6.52
N GLU A 6 3.83 -10.76 -6.21
CA GLU A 6 4.28 -10.95 -4.83
C GLU A 6 5.70 -10.41 -4.65
N ASN A 7 5.94 -9.75 -3.52
CA ASN A 7 7.26 -9.34 -3.09
C ASN A 7 7.58 -9.91 -1.71
N ARG A 8 8.83 -10.34 -1.52
CA ARG A 8 9.35 -10.84 -0.25
C ARG A 8 10.67 -10.18 0.09
N TYR A 9 10.82 -9.84 1.36
CA TYR A 9 12.08 -9.37 1.93
C TYR A 9 12.57 -10.39 2.95
N GLU A 10 13.80 -10.87 2.76
CA GLU A 10 14.37 -11.95 3.53
C GLU A 10 15.68 -11.51 4.21
N ILE A 11 15.88 -11.93 5.46
CA ILE A 11 17.12 -11.73 6.21
C ILE A 11 17.61 -13.09 6.71
N GLY A 12 18.84 -13.46 6.39
CA GLY A 12 19.44 -14.72 6.83
C GLY A 12 18.70 -15.96 6.34
N GLY A 13 17.96 -15.88 5.22
CA GLY A 13 17.13 -16.97 4.68
C GLY A 13 15.73 -17.09 5.30
N TYR A 14 15.34 -16.18 6.19
CA TYR A 14 13.99 -16.11 6.74
C TYR A 14 13.20 -14.98 6.08
N VAL A 15 11.95 -15.26 5.70
CA VAL A 15 11.02 -14.25 5.20
C VAL A 15 10.60 -13.35 6.35
N ILE A 16 11.03 -12.09 6.31
CA ILE A 16 10.69 -11.10 7.33
C ILE A 16 9.37 -10.42 6.98
N ASP A 17 9.22 -10.03 5.72
CA ASP A 17 8.00 -9.35 5.24
C ASP A 17 7.61 -9.90 3.87
N ARG A 18 6.31 -10.10 3.66
CA ARG A 18 5.73 -10.64 2.42
C ARG A 18 4.46 -9.89 2.11
N ILE A 19 4.36 -9.43 0.87
CA ILE A 19 3.20 -8.71 0.39
C ILE A 19 2.72 -9.32 -0.92
N ARG A 20 1.45 -9.71 -0.94
CA ARG A 20 0.71 -10.10 -2.14
C ARG A 20 0.12 -8.87 -2.80
N ASN A 21 0.16 -8.84 -4.12
CA ASN A 21 -0.19 -7.71 -4.97
C ASN A 21 0.35 -6.38 -4.39
N PRO A 22 1.68 -6.21 -4.36
CA PRO A 22 2.32 -5.00 -3.84
C PRO A 22 1.87 -3.74 -4.56
N GLY A 23 1.44 -3.85 -5.82
CA GLY A 23 0.83 -2.75 -6.56
C GLY A 23 -0.41 -2.22 -5.86
N LEU A 24 -1.46 -3.03 -5.73
CA LEU A 24 -2.72 -2.58 -5.13
C LEU A 24 -2.55 -2.18 -3.65
N THR A 25 -1.78 -2.96 -2.89
CA THR A 25 -1.51 -2.68 -1.47
C THR A 25 -0.82 -1.32 -1.28
N SER A 26 0.23 -1.04 -2.05
CA SER A 26 0.94 0.26 -1.98
C SER A 26 0.07 1.43 -2.41
N ILE A 27 -0.85 1.22 -3.35
CA ILE A 27 -1.78 2.25 -3.81
C ILE A 27 -2.78 2.58 -2.70
N ILE A 28 -3.43 1.58 -2.10
CA ILE A 28 -4.36 1.79 -0.97
C ILE A 28 -3.64 2.49 0.18
N LYS A 29 -2.46 1.98 0.56
CA LYS A 29 -1.60 2.61 1.57
C LYS A 29 -1.30 4.06 1.21
N GLY A 30 -0.97 4.34 -0.04
CA GLY A 30 -0.67 5.70 -0.50
C GLY A 30 -1.85 6.65 -0.36
N TYR A 31 -3.06 6.19 -0.69
CA TYR A 31 -4.28 7.01 -0.57
C TYR A 31 -4.55 7.46 0.88
N VAL A 32 -4.28 6.60 1.86
CA VAL A 32 -4.51 6.90 3.29
C VAL A 32 -3.31 7.55 3.99
N SER A 33 -2.10 7.22 3.57
CA SER A 33 -0.87 7.50 4.34
C SER A 33 -0.12 8.73 3.88
N PHE A 34 -0.17 9.05 2.58
CA PHE A 34 0.65 10.12 2.03
C PHE A 34 0.02 11.49 2.27
N ASN A 35 0.88 12.49 2.41
CA ASN A 35 0.52 13.91 2.37
C ASN A 35 0.82 14.48 0.97
N LYS A 36 0.43 15.74 0.72
CA LYS A 36 0.61 16.37 -0.60
C LYS A 36 2.08 16.45 -1.05
N ASN A 37 2.99 16.72 -0.12
CA ASN A 37 4.43 16.82 -0.41
C ASN A 37 5.03 15.45 -0.78
N ALA A 38 4.66 14.41 -0.03
CA ALA A 38 5.07 13.03 -0.31
C ALA A 38 4.49 12.56 -1.64
N ALA A 39 3.23 12.89 -1.95
CA ALA A 39 2.63 12.57 -3.23
C ALA A 39 3.39 13.20 -4.40
N GLN A 40 3.85 14.45 -4.26
CA GLN A 40 4.69 15.11 -5.27
C GLN A 40 6.04 14.40 -5.44
N PHE A 41 6.69 13.98 -4.34
CA PHE A 41 7.94 13.22 -4.40
C PHE A 41 7.75 11.86 -5.12
N LEU A 42 6.62 11.20 -4.89
CA LEU A 42 6.29 9.88 -5.46
C LEU A 42 5.83 9.93 -6.93
N GLN A 43 5.72 11.11 -7.55
CA GLN A 43 5.47 11.22 -8.99
C GLN A 43 6.55 10.48 -9.80
N ASN A 44 7.82 10.48 -9.34
CA ASN A 44 8.90 9.70 -9.93
C ASN A 44 8.69 8.16 -9.84
N SER A 45 7.80 7.72 -8.94
CA SER A 45 7.46 6.32 -8.73
C SER A 45 6.18 5.88 -9.47
N GLY A 46 5.52 6.78 -10.21
CA GLY A 46 4.22 6.50 -10.84
C GLY A 46 3.00 6.96 -10.05
N TRP A 47 3.16 7.72 -8.97
CA TRP A 47 2.04 8.20 -8.17
C TRP A 47 1.55 9.57 -8.65
N PHE A 48 0.41 9.59 -9.35
CA PHE A 48 -0.25 10.80 -9.80
C PHE A 48 -1.64 10.90 -9.17
N LEU A 49 -1.92 12.03 -8.52
CA LEU A 49 -3.19 12.27 -7.83
C LEU A 49 -4.33 12.63 -8.80
N ASN A 50 -4.01 13.38 -9.84
CA ASN A 50 -4.99 13.91 -10.79
C ASN A 50 -4.81 13.29 -12.18
N ASN A 51 -5.93 12.93 -12.82
CA ASN A 51 -5.96 12.35 -14.18
C ASN A 51 -5.38 13.28 -15.26
N ASN A 52 -5.33 14.58 -14.98
CA ASN A 52 -4.85 15.60 -15.93
C ASN A 52 -3.33 15.80 -15.88
N GLU A 53 -2.64 15.18 -14.93
CA GLU A 53 -1.18 15.19 -14.88
C GLU A 53 -0.67 14.19 -15.93
N GLN A 54 -0.14 14.70 -17.05
CA GLN A 54 0.57 13.86 -18.01
C GLN A 54 1.70 13.13 -17.27
N SER A 55 1.71 11.80 -17.38
CA SER A 55 2.76 10.98 -16.77
C SER A 55 4.07 11.21 -17.51
N ASN A 56 4.90 12.13 -17.02
CA ASN A 56 6.23 12.42 -17.59
C ASN A 56 7.27 11.33 -17.26
N ILE A 57 6.84 10.11 -16.94
CA ILE A 57 7.73 8.99 -16.55
C ILE A 57 8.36 8.33 -17.76
N VAL A 58 7.61 8.30 -18.86
CA VAL A 58 8.04 7.68 -20.11
C VAL A 58 8.49 8.79 -21.05
N ASP A 59 9.70 8.68 -21.58
CA ASP A 59 10.20 9.60 -22.60
C ASP A 59 9.55 9.34 -23.97
N ASP A 60 9.79 10.23 -24.94
CA ASP A 60 9.26 10.08 -26.31
C ASP A 60 9.71 8.78 -27.01
N ASN A 61 10.76 8.13 -26.49
CA ASN A 61 11.31 6.88 -27.00
C ASN A 61 10.76 5.63 -26.28
N GLY A 62 9.86 5.79 -25.30
CA GLY A 62 9.29 4.68 -24.53
C GLY A 62 10.16 4.19 -23.37
N ASN A 63 11.23 4.88 -23.01
CA ASN A 63 12.08 4.55 -21.87
C ASN A 63 11.56 5.18 -20.59
N PHE A 64 11.76 4.50 -19.46
CA PHE A 64 11.44 5.02 -18.14
C PHE A 64 12.54 4.68 -17.14
N ASN A 65 12.63 5.50 -16.08
CA ASN A 65 13.51 5.28 -14.95
C ASN A 65 12.79 5.71 -13.68
N VAL A 66 12.50 4.75 -12.80
CA VAL A 66 11.68 4.98 -11.60
C VAL A 66 12.44 4.55 -10.35
N VAL A 67 12.22 5.27 -9.26
CA VAL A 67 12.70 4.90 -7.92
C VAL A 67 11.47 4.65 -7.06
N ILE A 68 11.44 3.52 -6.34
CA ILE A 68 10.34 3.15 -5.47
C ILE A 68 10.93 2.88 -4.09
N ASP A 69 10.44 3.61 -3.09
CA ASP A 69 10.91 3.46 -1.72
C ASP A 69 10.40 2.16 -1.11
N LEU A 70 11.29 1.36 -0.55
CA LEU A 70 10.92 0.07 0.05
C LEU A 70 9.96 0.21 1.23
N SER A 71 9.93 1.35 1.92
CA SER A 71 8.97 1.68 2.99
C SER A 71 7.53 1.84 2.48
N THR A 72 7.34 2.14 1.19
CA THR A 72 5.99 2.18 0.58
C THR A 72 5.46 0.79 0.29
N ILE A 73 6.35 -0.20 0.20
CA ILE A 73 6.03 -1.61 -0.02
C ILE A 73 5.99 -2.29 1.33
N PHE A 74 7.14 -2.52 1.96
CA PHE A 74 7.31 -3.31 3.18
C PHE A 74 7.12 -2.50 4.45
N GLY A 75 6.36 -3.05 5.39
CA GLY A 75 6.19 -2.52 6.73
C GLY A 75 7.49 -2.57 7.54
N PHE A 76 8.28 -3.63 7.34
CA PHE A 76 9.59 -3.75 7.99
C PHE A 76 10.51 -2.56 7.65
N CYS A 77 10.56 -2.15 6.38
CA CYS A 77 11.37 -1.02 5.93
C CYS A 77 10.83 0.35 6.40
N GLU A 78 9.59 0.42 6.87
CA GLU A 78 8.96 1.62 7.39
C GLU A 78 9.26 1.80 8.89
N ASP A 79 9.17 0.71 9.66
CA ASP A 79 9.18 0.74 11.13
C ASP A 79 10.51 0.33 11.76
N TYR A 80 11.25 -0.59 11.13
CA TYR A 80 12.49 -1.10 11.71
C TYR A 80 13.63 -0.09 11.53
N ARG A 81 14.03 0.55 12.62
CA ARG A 81 15.09 1.59 12.64
C ARG A 81 16.44 1.12 13.22
N LYS A 82 16.56 -0.16 13.57
CA LYS A 82 17.80 -0.73 14.15
C LYS A 82 18.75 -1.19 13.03
N ILE A 83 20.03 -1.31 13.37
CA ILE A 83 21.08 -1.76 12.43
C ILE A 83 21.03 -3.28 12.27
N ILE A 84 21.14 -3.75 11.04
CA ILE A 84 21.31 -5.18 10.72
C ILE A 84 22.81 -5.44 10.51
N LEU A 85 23.40 -6.30 11.35
CA LEU A 85 24.84 -6.57 11.34
C LEU A 85 25.15 -7.89 10.64
N ASN A 86 26.00 -7.85 9.60
CA ASN A 86 26.56 -9.02 8.93
C ASN A 86 25.53 -10.08 8.48
N MET A 87 24.26 -9.71 8.31
CA MET A 87 23.24 -10.61 7.80
C MET A 87 23.09 -10.44 6.29
N ARG A 88 22.97 -11.57 5.60
CA ARG A 88 22.56 -11.59 4.19
C ARG A 88 21.12 -11.10 4.10
N GLN A 89 20.87 -10.15 3.20
CA GLN A 89 19.56 -9.62 2.90
C GLN A 89 19.21 -9.95 1.45
N GLU A 90 17.98 -10.34 1.19
CA GLU A 90 17.50 -10.69 -0.15
C GLU A 90 16.16 -10.03 -0.42
N LEU A 91 16.01 -9.49 -1.63
CA LEU A 91 14.75 -8.97 -2.15
C LEU A 91 14.29 -9.87 -3.30
N VAL A 92 13.16 -10.52 -3.11
CA VAL A 92 12.56 -11.41 -4.11
C VAL A 92 11.33 -10.71 -4.68
N LEU A 93 11.34 -10.47 -5.99
CA LEU A 93 10.24 -9.86 -6.72
C LEU A 93 9.66 -10.90 -7.70
N ILE A 94 8.39 -11.24 -7.53
CA ILE A 94 7.67 -12.17 -8.41
C ILE A 94 6.82 -11.34 -9.37
N ARG A 95 7.17 -11.37 -10.65
CA ARG A 95 6.46 -10.64 -11.70
C ARG A 95 5.09 -11.28 -11.95
N SER A 96 4.08 -10.44 -12.17
CA SER A 96 2.76 -10.84 -12.66
C SER A 96 2.88 -11.52 -14.04
N ASN A 97 1.92 -12.38 -14.34
CA ASN A 97 1.79 -13.01 -15.66
C ASN A 97 1.29 -12.03 -16.74
N SER A 98 0.76 -10.87 -16.34
CA SER A 98 0.22 -9.83 -17.21
C SER A 98 0.67 -8.44 -16.76
N ASP A 99 1.02 -7.61 -17.74
CA ASP A 99 1.39 -6.20 -17.54
C ASP A 99 0.17 -5.26 -17.63
N THR A 100 -1.03 -5.79 -17.94
CA THR A 100 -2.23 -4.99 -18.24
C THR A 100 -2.60 -4.00 -17.14
N ASN A 101 -2.36 -4.33 -15.87
CA ASN A 101 -2.70 -3.46 -14.75
C ASN A 101 -1.68 -2.33 -14.55
N ALA A 102 -0.46 -2.46 -15.09
CA ALA A 102 0.60 -1.48 -14.95
C ALA A 102 0.64 -0.46 -16.09
N ILE A 103 -0.22 -0.61 -17.09
CA ILE A 103 -0.24 0.18 -18.33
C ILE A 103 -1.59 0.87 -18.46
N ILE A 104 -1.58 2.09 -18.98
CA ILE A 104 -2.78 2.82 -19.39
C ILE A 104 -2.63 3.15 -20.87
N ASN A 105 -3.49 2.59 -21.71
CA ASN A 105 -3.53 2.83 -23.14
C ASN A 105 -4.75 3.70 -23.48
N SER A 106 -4.57 4.62 -24.41
CA SER A 106 -5.69 5.40 -24.98
C SER A 106 -6.62 4.53 -25.83
N THR A 107 -6.13 3.41 -26.35
CA THR A 107 -6.85 2.52 -27.28
C THR A 107 -6.85 1.08 -26.75
N GLU A 108 -8.01 0.42 -26.72
CA GLU A 108 -8.20 -0.92 -26.12
C GLU A 108 -7.40 -2.05 -26.80
N ASN A 109 -7.00 -1.88 -28.07
CA ASN A 109 -6.47 -2.97 -28.90
C ASN A 109 -4.94 -3.00 -29.04
N GLU A 110 -4.21 -2.07 -28.42
CA GLU A 110 -2.75 -2.06 -28.48
C GLU A 110 -2.17 -2.88 -27.33
N SER A 111 -1.53 -4.00 -27.66
CA SER A 111 -0.79 -4.79 -26.69
C SER A 111 0.57 -4.15 -26.42
N VAL A 112 0.62 -3.29 -25.40
CA VAL A 112 1.88 -2.72 -24.90
C VAL A 112 2.47 -3.69 -23.88
N LYS A 113 3.80 -3.87 -23.91
CA LYS A 113 4.53 -4.74 -22.99
C LYS A 113 5.61 -3.94 -22.28
N VAL A 114 5.75 -4.12 -20.96
CA VAL A 114 6.81 -3.46 -20.20
C VAL A 114 8.05 -4.35 -20.17
N VAL A 115 9.18 -3.87 -20.70
CA VAL A 115 10.45 -4.59 -20.61
C VAL A 115 11.29 -3.98 -19.49
N LEU A 116 11.68 -4.81 -18.50
CA LEU A 116 12.56 -4.39 -17.43
C LEU A 116 14.01 -4.74 -17.80
N ASN A 117 14.78 -3.73 -18.21
CA ASN A 117 16.17 -3.92 -18.60
C ASN A 117 17.10 -4.11 -17.39
N LYS A 118 16.83 -3.37 -16.29
CA LYS A 118 17.66 -3.38 -15.10
C LYS A 118 16.81 -3.09 -13.87
N ILE A 119 16.97 -3.91 -12.83
CA ILE A 119 16.42 -3.67 -11.51
C ILE A 119 17.60 -3.52 -10.56
N LEU A 120 17.61 -2.41 -9.82
CA LEU A 120 18.59 -2.16 -8.77
C LEU A 120 17.85 -1.91 -7.47
N TRP A 121 18.33 -2.53 -6.40
CA TRP A 121 17.94 -2.19 -5.05
C TRP A 121 19.12 -1.52 -4.35
N LYS A 122 18.84 -0.49 -3.57
CA LYS A 122 19.83 0.25 -2.81
C LYS A 122 19.44 0.20 -1.36
N MET A 123 20.36 -0.27 -0.50
CA MET A 123 20.20 -0.24 0.94
C MET A 123 21.21 0.71 1.57
N PRO A 124 20.81 1.51 2.57
CA PRO A 124 21.74 2.38 3.29
C PRO A 124 22.75 1.53 4.05
N HIS A 125 24.04 1.80 3.84
CA HIS A 125 25.13 1.17 4.57
C HIS A 125 25.70 2.15 5.59
N ILE A 126 25.72 1.75 6.86
CA ILE A 126 26.22 2.58 7.97
C ILE A 126 27.60 2.06 8.37
N SER A 127 28.63 2.90 8.22
CA SER A 127 29.94 2.66 8.83
C SER A 127 29.98 3.30 10.22
N VAL A 128 30.51 2.56 11.19
CA VAL A 128 30.69 3.02 12.58
C VAL A 128 32.17 3.05 12.93
N SER A 129 32.55 3.87 13.92
CA SER A 129 33.91 3.88 14.45
C SER A 129 34.27 2.53 15.09
N ASP A 130 35.56 2.22 15.21
CA ASP A 130 36.01 0.94 15.78
C ASP A 130 35.51 0.73 17.23
N VAL A 131 35.40 1.82 18.00
CA VAL A 131 34.85 1.79 19.37
C VAL A 131 33.39 1.33 19.39
N GLU A 132 32.55 1.88 18.51
CA GLU A 132 31.14 1.49 18.40
C GLU A 132 30.99 0.11 17.76
N ARG A 133 31.85 -0.22 16.79
CA ARG A 133 31.90 -1.55 16.18
C ARG A 133 32.16 -2.64 17.22
N LEU A 134 33.10 -2.42 18.15
CA LEU A 134 33.38 -3.36 19.23
C LEU A 134 32.16 -3.58 20.14
N LYS A 135 31.40 -2.52 20.44
CA LYS A 135 30.14 -2.64 21.21
C LYS A 135 29.10 -3.47 20.45
N LEU A 136 28.93 -3.22 19.16
CA LEU A 136 27.99 -3.97 18.30
C LEU A 136 28.37 -5.46 18.19
N VAL A 137 29.64 -5.77 18.01
CA VAL A 137 30.14 -7.16 18.04
C VAL A 137 29.91 -7.79 19.41
N GLY A 138 30.06 -7.03 20.50
CA GLY A 138 29.72 -7.46 21.85
C GLY A 138 28.25 -7.84 22.03
N TYR A 139 27.31 -7.11 21.42
CA TYR A 139 25.88 -7.48 21.42
C TYR A 139 25.63 -8.80 20.68
N VAL A 140 26.28 -8.99 19.53
CA VAL A 140 26.18 -10.24 18.76
C VAL A 140 26.76 -11.41 19.57
N ALA A 141 27.91 -11.23 20.22
CA ALA A 141 28.55 -12.26 21.03
C ALA A 141 27.71 -12.68 22.25
N ARG A 142 26.92 -11.76 22.80
CA ARG A 142 25.97 -12.05 23.89
C ARG A 142 24.69 -12.73 23.41
N ASN A 143 24.49 -12.86 22.10
CA ASN A 143 23.29 -13.40 21.48
C ASN A 143 22.00 -12.76 22.01
N VAL A 144 22.01 -11.43 22.13
CA VAL A 144 20.83 -10.68 22.62
C VAL A 144 19.74 -10.73 21.57
N GLU A 145 18.56 -11.22 21.95
CA GLU A 145 17.39 -11.18 21.10
C GLU A 145 16.94 -9.73 20.87
N LEU A 146 16.81 -9.36 19.60
CA LEU A 146 16.31 -8.04 19.21
C LEU A 146 14.89 -8.18 18.71
N GLU A 147 13.96 -7.55 19.41
CA GLU A 147 12.59 -7.42 18.93
C GLU A 147 12.57 -6.59 17.64
N ALA A 148 11.96 -7.17 16.61
CA ALA A 148 11.72 -6.59 15.30
C ALA A 148 10.21 -6.41 15.09
N ALA A 149 9.61 -5.50 15.87
CA ALA A 149 8.21 -5.14 15.72
C ALA A 149 8.04 -4.18 14.52
N PHE A 150 7.09 -4.49 13.64
CA PHE A 150 6.70 -3.64 12.51
C PHE A 150 5.24 -3.89 12.15
N ARG A 151 4.65 -2.96 11.38
CA ARG A 151 3.27 -3.03 10.92
C ARG A 151 3.21 -3.62 9.52
N GLY A 152 2.72 -4.85 9.40
CA GLY A 152 2.46 -5.50 8.11
C GLY A 152 1.17 -5.01 7.44
N TRP A 153 1.10 -5.15 6.12
CA TRP A 153 -0.11 -4.93 5.32
C TRP A 153 -0.53 -6.25 4.67
N GLU A 154 -1.74 -6.70 4.96
CA GLU A 154 -2.36 -7.88 4.33
C GLU A 154 -3.48 -7.43 3.40
N LEU A 155 -3.44 -7.90 2.16
CA LEU A 155 -4.47 -7.63 1.16
C LEU A 155 -5.33 -8.88 0.94
N HIS A 156 -6.63 -8.68 1.03
CA HIS A 156 -7.62 -9.63 0.55
C HIS A 156 -8.37 -9.02 -0.62
N GLU A 157 -8.58 -9.81 -1.67
CA GLU A 157 -9.37 -9.40 -2.83
C GLU A 157 -10.61 -10.30 -2.95
N TYR A 158 -11.77 -9.68 -3.11
CA TYR A 158 -12.99 -10.38 -3.50
C TYR A 158 -13.23 -10.17 -5.00
N PRO A 159 -13.12 -11.22 -5.84
CA PRO A 159 -12.95 -11.05 -7.28
C PRO A 159 -14.19 -10.54 -8.03
N LEU A 160 -15.40 -10.84 -7.54
CA LEU A 160 -16.65 -10.42 -8.18
C LEU A 160 -17.73 -10.17 -7.13
N LEU A 161 -18.09 -8.90 -6.94
CA LEU A 161 -19.22 -8.53 -6.11
C LEU A 161 -20.53 -8.74 -6.89
N GLN A 162 -21.50 -9.42 -6.28
CA GLN A 162 -22.83 -9.60 -6.87
C GLN A 162 -23.62 -8.28 -6.83
N GLU A 163 -24.48 -8.03 -7.82
CA GLU A 163 -25.39 -6.87 -7.88
C GLU A 163 -26.50 -6.99 -6.81
N THR A 164 -26.12 -6.75 -5.57
CA THR A 164 -26.97 -6.87 -4.39
C THR A 164 -26.85 -5.61 -3.54
N GLN A 165 -27.91 -5.25 -2.83
CA GLN A 165 -27.90 -4.07 -1.95
C GLN A 165 -27.16 -4.32 -0.63
N ARG A 166 -26.92 -5.59 -0.28
CA ARG A 166 -26.25 -6.01 0.95
C ARG A 166 -25.35 -7.19 0.65
N HIS A 167 -24.11 -7.11 1.12
CA HIS A 167 -23.14 -8.17 0.99
C HIS A 167 -22.36 -8.34 2.29
N THR A 168 -22.05 -9.59 2.64
CA THR A 168 -21.23 -9.94 3.80
C THR A 168 -20.05 -10.75 3.31
N TRP A 169 -18.85 -10.27 3.61
CA TRP A 169 -17.61 -10.94 3.22
C TRP A 169 -16.85 -11.39 4.47
N ASN A 170 -16.66 -12.70 4.58
CA ASN A 170 -15.92 -13.30 5.68
C ASN A 170 -14.44 -13.40 5.32
N ILE A 171 -13.60 -12.66 6.04
CA ILE A 171 -12.14 -12.69 5.90
C ILE A 171 -11.58 -13.55 7.02
N LYS A 172 -10.73 -14.51 6.67
CA LYS A 172 -9.95 -15.29 7.64
C LYS A 172 -8.53 -14.74 7.64
N THR A 173 -8.10 -14.13 8.74
CA THR A 173 -6.72 -13.71 8.93
C THR A 173 -5.84 -14.93 9.20
N ALA A 174 -4.61 -14.92 8.67
CA ALA A 174 -3.78 -16.13 8.59
C ALA A 174 -3.07 -16.51 9.91
N THR A 175 -2.92 -15.58 10.87
CA THR A 175 -2.13 -15.82 12.09
C THR A 175 -2.89 -15.40 13.35
N GLN A 176 -2.78 -16.18 14.44
CA GLN A 176 -3.29 -15.80 15.77
C GLN A 176 -2.39 -14.76 16.47
N LEU A 177 -1.18 -14.56 15.96
CA LEU A 177 -0.17 -13.67 16.53
C LEU A 177 -0.38 -12.20 16.10
N GLU A 178 -0.82 -11.97 14.86
CA GLU A 178 -1.04 -10.62 14.35
C GLU A 178 -2.49 -10.20 14.61
N LYS A 179 -2.67 -8.99 15.15
CA LYS A 179 -3.98 -8.39 15.38
C LYS A 179 -4.19 -7.28 14.35
N PRO A 180 -5.28 -7.30 13.55
CA PRO A 180 -5.57 -6.22 12.63
C PRO A 180 -5.82 -4.94 13.42
N ARG A 181 -5.08 -3.88 13.11
CA ARG A 181 -5.24 -2.55 13.74
C ARG A 181 -6.15 -1.62 12.96
N PHE A 182 -6.29 -1.86 11.65
CA PHE A 182 -7.11 -1.06 10.74
C PHE A 182 -7.63 -1.95 9.62
N VAL A 183 -8.80 -1.62 9.08
CA VAL A 183 -9.39 -2.30 7.91
C VAL A 183 -9.81 -1.26 6.90
N ILE A 184 -9.08 -1.19 5.79
CA ILE A 184 -9.37 -0.25 4.70
C ILE A 184 -10.05 -1.03 3.56
N VAL A 185 -11.12 -0.46 3.00
CA VAL A 185 -11.91 -1.12 1.96
C VAL A 185 -11.97 -0.25 0.71
N GLY A 186 -11.47 -0.77 -0.40
CA GLY A 186 -11.55 -0.13 -1.71
C GLY A 186 -12.45 -0.92 -2.64
N PHE A 187 -13.14 -0.23 -3.55
CA PHE A 187 -13.92 -0.85 -4.61
C PHE A 187 -13.36 -0.48 -5.98
N HIS A 188 -13.45 -1.41 -6.93
CA HIS A 188 -13.11 -1.21 -8.33
C HIS A 188 -14.30 -1.62 -9.20
N THR A 189 -14.61 -0.80 -10.22
CA THR A 189 -15.66 -1.08 -11.21
C THR A 189 -15.02 -1.29 -12.58
N ASP A 190 -14.93 -2.56 -13.00
CA ASP A 190 -14.43 -2.97 -14.33
C ASP A 190 -13.05 -2.35 -14.67
N ARG A 191 -12.09 -2.42 -13.73
CA ARG A 191 -10.71 -1.90 -13.92
C ARG A 191 -9.66 -3.00 -14.03
N LYS A 192 -9.89 -4.15 -13.39
CA LYS A 192 -8.91 -5.24 -13.36
C LYS A 192 -8.72 -5.82 -14.75
N ASN A 193 -7.47 -5.92 -15.19
CA ASN A 193 -7.05 -6.41 -16.50
C ASN A 193 -7.63 -5.59 -17.67
N LYS A 194 -7.89 -4.30 -17.46
CA LYS A 194 -8.35 -3.37 -18.49
C LYS A 194 -7.26 -2.33 -18.75
N SER A 195 -6.71 -2.32 -19.97
CA SER A 195 -5.66 -1.38 -20.36
C SER A 195 -6.16 0.06 -20.55
N ASN A 196 -7.44 0.25 -20.83
CA ASN A 196 -8.06 1.57 -21.05
C ASN A 196 -8.42 2.33 -19.76
N ARG A 197 -8.36 1.66 -18.60
CA ARG A 197 -8.76 2.23 -17.32
C ARG A 197 -7.61 2.20 -16.34
N ASN A 198 -7.41 3.32 -15.66
CA ASN A 198 -6.41 3.40 -14.61
C ASN A 198 -6.81 2.50 -13.43
N PHE A 199 -5.98 1.48 -13.18
CA PHE A 199 -6.15 0.51 -12.10
C PHE A 199 -5.84 1.09 -10.72
N SER A 200 -5.22 2.27 -10.66
CA SER A 200 -4.88 2.93 -9.39
C SER A 200 -6.07 3.62 -8.74
N HIS A 201 -7.17 3.86 -9.47
CA HIS A 201 -8.33 4.57 -8.91
C HIS A 201 -9.39 3.64 -8.36
N PHE A 202 -9.98 4.08 -7.26
CA PHE A 202 -11.11 3.42 -6.62
C PHE A 202 -12.40 4.16 -6.90
N ASP A 203 -13.49 3.39 -6.84
CA ASP A 203 -14.85 3.86 -7.06
C ASP A 203 -15.62 3.84 -5.73
N HIS A 204 -16.58 4.76 -5.58
CA HIS A 204 -17.39 4.85 -4.35
C HIS A 204 -18.53 3.81 -4.30
N CYS A 205 -18.90 3.23 -5.46
CA CYS A 205 -19.96 2.22 -5.63
C CYS A 205 -21.30 2.56 -4.95
N ASN A 206 -21.65 3.85 -4.83
CA ASN A 206 -22.85 4.34 -4.13
C ASN A 206 -23.05 3.70 -2.75
N LEU A 207 -21.95 3.48 -2.03
CA LEU A 207 -21.97 2.91 -0.69
C LEU A 207 -22.78 3.80 0.27
N ILE A 208 -23.75 3.21 0.97
CA ILE A 208 -24.55 3.91 1.99
C ILE A 208 -24.01 3.60 3.39
N ASN A 209 -23.71 2.33 3.66
CA ASN A 209 -23.29 1.85 4.97
C ASN A 209 -22.25 0.73 4.83
N MET A 210 -21.24 0.74 5.69
CA MET A 210 -20.31 -0.35 5.86
C MET A 210 -20.13 -0.65 7.34
N LYS A 211 -20.10 -1.94 7.67
CA LYS A 211 -19.94 -2.44 9.04
C LYS A 211 -18.90 -3.56 9.04
N LEU A 212 -17.91 -3.40 9.89
CA LEU A 212 -16.92 -4.40 10.22
C LEU A 212 -17.37 -5.12 11.49
N TYR A 213 -17.41 -6.45 11.43
CA TYR A 213 -17.68 -7.30 12.57
C TYR A 213 -16.37 -7.98 12.97
N LEU A 214 -15.82 -7.60 14.12
CA LEU A 214 -14.64 -8.24 14.71
C LEU A 214 -15.09 -9.00 15.95
N ASN A 215 -15.00 -10.33 15.88
CA ASN A 215 -15.49 -11.22 16.93
C ASN A 215 -16.98 -10.95 17.25
N SER A 216 -17.28 -10.30 18.37
CA SER A 216 -18.63 -9.95 18.83
C SER A 216 -18.89 -8.44 18.83
N GLU A 217 -17.98 -7.64 18.30
CA GLU A 217 -18.07 -6.19 18.25
C GLU A 217 -18.29 -5.70 16.82
N MET A 218 -18.97 -4.56 16.68
CA MET A 218 -19.38 -3.98 15.40
C MET A 218 -18.88 -2.54 15.28
N PHE A 219 -18.23 -2.25 14.16
CA PHE A 219 -17.60 -0.96 13.88
C PHE A 219 -18.02 -0.45 12.49
N PRO A 220 -18.52 0.78 12.34
CA PRO A 220 -18.95 1.68 13.41
C PRO A 220 -20.24 1.15 14.05
N TYR A 221 -20.51 1.56 15.29
CA TYR A 221 -21.76 1.19 15.97
C TYR A 221 -22.99 1.72 15.22
N ASP A 222 -22.93 3.00 14.84
CA ASP A 222 -23.98 3.67 14.08
C ASP A 222 -23.85 3.44 12.58
N ASN A 223 -24.97 3.58 11.87
CA ASN A 223 -24.97 3.63 10.40
C ASN A 223 -24.31 4.93 9.93
N LEU A 224 -23.43 4.84 8.92
CA LEU A 224 -22.77 6.00 8.32
C LEU A 224 -23.74 6.86 7.50
N ASN A 225 -24.78 6.25 6.92
CA ASN A 225 -25.79 6.90 6.07
C ASN A 225 -25.18 7.82 5.01
N ILE A 226 -24.17 7.31 4.31
CA ILE A 226 -23.42 8.05 3.31
C ILE A 226 -24.29 8.30 2.08
N ASN A 227 -24.22 9.53 1.56
CA ASN A 227 -24.80 9.87 0.27
C ASN A 227 -23.84 10.77 -0.51
N PHE A 228 -23.20 10.21 -1.54
CA PHE A 228 -22.25 10.93 -2.38
C PHE A 228 -22.92 12.01 -3.26
N GLU A 229 -24.15 11.78 -3.71
CA GLU A 229 -24.89 12.73 -4.56
C GLU A 229 -25.29 13.99 -3.78
N ASN A 230 -25.68 13.80 -2.51
CA ASN A 230 -26.08 14.89 -1.61
C ASN A 230 -24.92 15.40 -0.73
N ASN A 231 -23.68 15.04 -1.03
CA ASN A 231 -22.48 15.44 -0.28
C ASN A 231 -22.51 15.10 1.23
N GLN A 232 -23.21 14.03 1.61
CA GLN A 232 -23.28 13.52 2.98
C GLN A 232 -22.13 12.53 3.20
N ILE A 233 -20.90 13.04 3.20
CA ILE A 233 -19.66 12.25 3.29
C ILE A 233 -18.76 12.67 4.46
N ALA A 234 -19.18 13.64 5.26
CA ALA A 234 -18.35 14.28 6.28
C ALA A 234 -17.76 13.28 7.29
N THR A 235 -18.59 12.35 7.79
CA THR A 235 -18.15 11.31 8.75
C THR A 235 -17.09 10.39 8.14
N LEU A 236 -17.26 9.97 6.88
CA LEU A 236 -16.31 9.13 6.17
C LEU A 236 -14.98 9.88 5.94
N TYR A 237 -15.06 11.16 5.56
CA TYR A 237 -13.87 11.99 5.38
C TYR A 237 -13.13 12.26 6.70
N ASP A 238 -13.85 12.46 7.80
CA ASP A 238 -13.25 12.62 9.13
C ASP A 238 -12.54 11.34 9.59
N MET A 239 -13.13 10.17 9.35
CA MET A 239 -12.46 8.88 9.55
C MET A 239 -11.18 8.83 8.72
N TYR A 240 -11.27 9.02 7.41
CA TYR A 240 -10.11 9.07 6.51
C TYR A 240 -8.99 10.00 7.00
N ALA A 241 -9.32 11.26 7.30
CA ALA A 241 -8.34 12.28 7.68
C ALA A 241 -7.63 11.97 9.00
N LYS A 242 -8.28 11.22 9.91
CA LYS A 242 -7.68 10.79 11.19
C LYS A 242 -6.72 9.61 11.06
N PHE A 243 -6.60 8.99 9.88
CA PHE A 243 -5.72 7.82 9.70
C PHE A 243 -4.28 8.13 10.05
N GLN A 244 -3.75 9.19 9.47
CA GLN A 244 -2.34 9.49 9.62
C GLN A 244 -1.97 9.72 11.08
N ARG A 245 -2.85 10.37 11.85
CA ARG A 245 -2.65 10.52 13.29
C ARG A 245 -2.73 9.22 14.06
N SER A 246 -3.71 8.36 13.77
CA SER A 246 -3.88 7.10 14.51
C SER A 246 -2.83 6.04 14.14
N TYR A 247 -2.44 6.00 12.87
CA TYR A 247 -1.46 5.04 12.36
C TYR A 247 -0.04 5.56 12.60
N TYR A 248 0.31 6.75 12.14
CA TYR A 248 1.69 7.27 12.17
C TYR A 248 2.04 8.14 13.38
N GLU A 249 1.07 8.48 14.24
CA GLU A 249 1.26 9.45 15.34
C GLU A 249 1.73 10.83 14.84
N LYS A 250 1.29 11.19 13.63
CA LYS A 250 1.61 12.47 12.97
C LYS A 250 0.40 13.42 12.95
N GLU A 251 0.64 14.66 12.55
CA GLU A 251 -0.47 15.57 12.25
C GLU A 251 -1.27 15.10 11.03
N ASN A 252 -2.54 15.49 10.98
CA ASN A 252 -3.44 15.11 9.90
C ASN A 252 -3.12 15.97 8.66
N GLU A 253 -2.52 15.36 7.65
CA GLU A 253 -2.21 15.99 6.36
C GLU A 253 -2.83 15.16 5.21
N PRO A 254 -4.17 15.11 5.11
CA PRO A 254 -4.85 14.34 4.06
C PRO A 254 -4.50 14.88 2.67
N ILE A 255 -4.34 13.97 1.69
CA ILE A 255 -4.10 14.34 0.30
C ILE A 255 -5.35 14.86 -0.40
N PHE A 256 -6.54 14.33 -0.06
CA PHE A 256 -7.80 14.82 -0.60
C PHE A 256 -8.39 15.92 0.28
N THR A 257 -9.10 16.83 -0.36
CA THR A 257 -10.03 17.77 0.28
C THR A 257 -11.38 17.10 0.50
N PRO A 258 -12.26 17.62 1.39
CA PRO A 258 -13.59 17.07 1.69
C PRO A 258 -14.63 17.15 0.54
N SER A 259 -14.18 17.26 -0.71
CA SER A 259 -14.95 16.89 -1.91
C SER A 259 -14.99 15.36 -2.03
N PRO A 260 -15.99 14.73 -2.68
CA PRO A 260 -16.17 13.27 -2.71
C PRO A 260 -14.85 12.55 -3.02
N PRO A 261 -14.20 11.91 -2.01
CA PRO A 261 -12.93 11.27 -2.21
C PRO A 261 -13.15 9.94 -2.97
N PRO A 262 -12.18 9.50 -3.78
CA PRO A 262 -12.30 8.25 -4.53
C PRO A 262 -12.23 6.98 -3.64
N LEU A 263 -11.81 7.07 -2.37
CA LEU A 263 -11.70 5.89 -1.49
C LEU A 263 -12.57 5.97 -0.24
N ASN A 264 -13.23 4.84 0.06
CA ASN A 264 -13.94 4.58 1.30
C ASN A 264 -12.97 4.11 2.40
N CYS A 265 -12.32 5.05 3.08
CA CYS A 265 -11.38 4.69 4.16
C CYS A 265 -12.13 4.57 5.49
N ASN A 266 -12.39 3.33 5.92
CA ASN A 266 -12.83 3.05 7.28
C ASN A 266 -11.61 2.83 8.18
N LEU A 267 -11.61 3.46 9.35
CA LEU A 267 -10.58 3.28 10.36
C LEU A 267 -11.22 2.89 11.66
N TYR A 268 -10.82 1.75 12.21
CA TYR A 268 -11.21 1.35 13.56
C TYR A 268 -9.97 0.84 14.27
N ASN A 269 -9.70 1.39 15.46
CA ASN A 269 -8.76 0.85 16.45
C ASN A 269 -9.47 -0.20 17.30
#